data_AF-A0A382S6S9-F1
#
_entry.id   AF-A0A382S6S9-F1
#
_cell.length_a   1.000
_cell.length_b   1.000
_cell.length_c   1.000
_cell.angle_alpha   90.00
_cell.angle_beta   90.00
_cell.angle_gamma   90.00
#
_symmetry.space_group_name_H-M   'P 1'
#
loop_
_entity.id
_entity.type
_entity.pdbx_description
1 polymer ?
#
loop_
_entity_poly.entity_id
_entity_poly.type
_entity_poly.pdbx_seq_one_letter_code
_entity_poly.pdbx_strand_id
1 'polypeptide(L)'
;MEDENSKDINILISSDHKILSNPELIREKFLNLLNDQELDFNLLTNEFYKNTWVYAFQSKKRWPNRYDINVKEHQPIAKWGEKNYLTHSGMLIN
;
A
#
# COMPACT_ATOMS: atom_id res chain seq x y z
N MET A 1 31.39 1.46 -12.82
CA MET A 1 31.00 2.07 -11.53
C MET A 1 29.73 1.36 -11.14
N GLU A 2 29.84 0.49 -10.13
CA GLU A 2 28.77 -0.41 -9.70
C GLU A 2 27.64 0.39 -9.05
N ASP A 3 26.41 0.10 -9.45
CA ASP A 3 25.20 0.67 -8.86
C ASP A 3 25.02 0.16 -7.41
N GLU A 4 25.60 0.88 -6.44
CA GLU A 4 25.44 0.64 -4.99
C GLU A 4 24.07 1.07 -4.44
N ASN A 5 22.99 1.09 -5.23
CA ASN A 5 21.74 1.74 -4.81
C ASN A 5 20.67 0.81 -4.21
N SER A 6 20.95 -0.50 -4.01
CA SER A 6 19.95 -1.46 -3.53
C SER A 6 20.18 -2.08 -2.16
N LYS A 7 21.27 -1.75 -1.44
CA LYS A 7 21.51 -2.29 -0.11
C LYS A 7 20.83 -1.42 0.97
N ASP A 8 19.74 -1.99 1.50
CA ASP A 8 19.02 -1.62 2.72
C ASP A 8 18.11 -0.40 2.67
N ILE A 9 17.12 -0.39 1.77
CA ILE A 9 15.96 0.50 1.92
C ILE A 9 15.16 0.09 3.16
N ASN A 10 15.21 0.92 4.21
CA ASN A 10 14.42 0.73 5.41
C ASN A 10 13.00 1.30 5.20
N ILE A 11 11.97 0.49 5.40
CA ILE A 11 10.56 0.91 5.25
C ILE A 11 9.89 0.79 6.61
N LEU A 12 9.40 1.92 7.12
CA LEU A 12 8.58 1.96 8.32
C LEU A 12 7.12 2.12 7.93
N ILE A 13 6.29 1.14 8.28
CA ILE A 13 4.86 1.12 7.94
C ILE A 13 4.03 1.60 9.12
N SER A 14 3.12 2.53 8.86
CA SER A 14 2.16 3.07 9.82
C SER A 14 0.76 3.18 9.19
N SER A 15 -0.27 3.31 10.03
CA SER A 15 -1.66 3.54 9.65
C SER A 15 -2.40 4.21 10.82
N ASP A 16 -3.45 4.98 10.51
CA ASP A 16 -4.33 5.59 11.51
C ASP A 16 -5.17 4.54 12.27
N HIS A 17 -5.37 3.37 11.65
CA HIS A 17 -6.13 2.25 12.20
C HIS A 17 -5.30 0.96 12.18
N LYS A 18 -5.81 -0.08 12.85
CA LYS A 18 -5.20 -1.41 12.78
C LYS A 18 -5.14 -1.86 11.32
N ILE A 19 -3.94 -2.23 10.88
CA ILE A 19 -3.71 -2.76 9.54
C ILE A 19 -4.39 -4.14 9.43
N LEU A 20 -5.19 -4.28 8.37
CA LEU A 20 -5.91 -5.50 7.99
C LEU A 20 -5.14 -6.28 6.91
N SER A 21 -4.40 -5.60 6.04
CA SER A 21 -3.61 -6.26 4.99
C SER A 21 -2.32 -6.87 5.54
N ASN A 22 -1.71 -7.79 4.79
CA ASN A 22 -0.41 -8.34 5.14
C ASN A 22 0.68 -7.25 4.97
N PRO A 23 1.40 -6.85 6.06
CA PRO A 23 2.43 -5.81 5.98
C PRO A 23 3.58 -6.12 5.02
N GLU A 24 3.94 -7.39 4.82
CA GLU A 24 4.99 -7.76 3.87
C GLU A 24 4.56 -7.55 2.42
N LEU A 25 3.30 -7.86 2.10
CA LEU A 25 2.74 -7.60 0.78
C LEU A 25 2.64 -6.10 0.50
N ILE A 26 2.27 -5.30 1.51
CA ILE A 26 2.29 -3.84 1.45
C ILE A 26 3.70 -3.34 1.10
N ARG A 27 4.73 -3.88 1.78
CA ARG A 27 6.13 -3.52 1.56
C ARG A 27 6.58 -3.85 0.14
N GLU A 28 6.33 -5.08 -0.31
CA GLU A 28 6.67 -5.54 -1.67
C GLU A 28 6.02 -4.65 -2.73
N LYS A 29 4.71 -4.41 -2.60
CA LYS A 29 3.95 -3.53 -3.49
C LYS A 29 4.53 -2.11 -3.54
N PHE A 30 4.92 -1.56 -2.39
CA PHE A 30 5.55 -0.24 -2.33
C PHE A 30 6.96 -0.22 -2.95
N LEU A 31 7.77 -1.27 -2.78
CA LEU A 31 9.06 -1.38 -3.44
C LEU A 31 8.93 -1.48 -4.96
N ASN A 32 7.95 -2.24 -5.45
CA ASN A 32 7.64 -2.32 -6.87
C ASN A 32 7.27 -0.93 -7.41
N LEU A 33 6.48 -0.15 -6.67
CA LEU A 33 6.16 1.24 -7.01
C LEU A 33 7.40 2.14 -7.09
N LEU A 34 8.37 1.98 -6.17
CA LEU A 34 9.60 2.78 -6.20
C LEU A 34 10.52 2.43 -7.37
N ASN A 35 10.50 1.18 -7.82
CA ASN A 35 11.37 0.68 -8.90
C ASN A 35 10.78 0.90 -10.29
N ASP A 36 9.48 1.18 -10.39
CA ASP A 36 8.82 1.40 -11.67
C ASP A 36 9.25 2.74 -12.28
N GLN A 37 9.96 2.69 -13.42
CA GLN A 37 10.52 3.87 -14.08
C GLN A 37 9.45 4.68 -14.83
N GLU A 38 8.31 4.05 -15.16
CA GLU A 38 7.18 4.65 -15.85
C GLU A 38 5.92 4.55 -14.99
N LEU A 39 5.90 5.30 -13.87
CA LEU A 39 4.71 5.42 -13.03
C LEU A 39 3.58 6.12 -13.79
N ASP A 40 2.75 5.35 -14.50
CA ASP A 40 1.44 5.81 -14.96
C ASP A 40 0.46 5.78 -13.78
N PHE A 41 0.29 6.95 -13.17
CA PHE A 41 -0.65 7.16 -12.07
C PHE A 41 -2.08 6.72 -12.39
N ASN A 42 -2.51 6.75 -13.66
CA ASN A 42 -3.85 6.30 -14.03
C ASN A 42 -3.97 4.78 -13.96
N LEU A 43 -2.94 4.05 -14.39
CA LEU A 43 -2.89 2.58 -14.31
C LEU A 43 -2.73 2.10 -12.85
N LEU A 44 -1.97 2.85 -12.04
CA LEU A 44 -1.81 2.57 -10.61
C LEU A 44 -3.13 2.65 -9.83
N THR A 45 -3.97 3.63 -10.11
CA THR A 45 -5.22 3.77 -9.35
C THR A 45 -6.20 2.61 -9.58
N ASN A 46 -6.22 2.04 -10.78
CA ASN A 46 -7.29 1.13 -11.19
C ASN A 46 -7.00 -0.35 -10.96
N GLU A 47 -5.75 -0.81 -11.03
CA GLU A 47 -5.45 -2.24 -10.86
C GLU A 47 -4.77 -2.55 -9.51
N PHE A 48 -3.94 -1.64 -9.01
CA PHE A 48 -3.13 -1.93 -7.82
C PHE A 48 -3.93 -1.92 -6.51
N TYR A 49 -4.94 -1.05 -6.41
CA TYR A 49 -5.83 -0.92 -5.25
C TYR A 49 -7.12 -1.74 -5.37
N LYS A 50 -7.44 -2.23 -6.57
CA LYS A 50 -8.68 -2.95 -6.86
C LYS A 50 -8.78 -4.22 -6.04
N ASN A 51 -9.94 -4.42 -5.41
CA ASN A 51 -10.20 -5.54 -4.50
C ASN A 51 -9.16 -5.68 -3.38
N THR A 52 -8.53 -4.59 -2.94
CA THR A 52 -7.64 -4.60 -1.77
C THR A 52 -8.17 -3.68 -0.69
N TRP A 53 -7.79 -3.97 0.56
CA TRP A 53 -8.10 -3.09 1.69
C TRP A 53 -7.36 -1.75 1.58
N VAL A 54 -6.18 -1.73 0.96
CA VAL A 54 -5.38 -0.52 0.76
C VAL A 54 -5.96 0.33 -0.36
N TYR A 55 -6.17 1.63 -0.12
CA TYR A 55 -6.61 2.57 -1.16
C TYR A 55 -5.67 3.75 -1.37
N ALA A 56 -4.68 3.93 -0.49
CA ALA A 56 -3.63 4.91 -0.71
C ALA A 56 -2.35 4.59 0.06
N PHE A 57 -1.24 4.97 -0.54
CA PHE A 57 0.06 5.11 0.11
C PHE A 57 0.41 6.59 0.25
N GLN A 58 0.82 7.00 1.43
CA GLN A 58 1.46 8.29 1.65
C GLN A 58 2.88 8.02 2.12
N SER A 59 3.89 8.44 1.36
CA SER A 59 5.28 8.15 1.68
C SER A 59 6.08 9.43 1.90
N LYS A 60 7.04 9.36 2.82
CA LYS A 60 8.03 10.41 3.06
C LYS A 60 9.42 9.79 3.07
N LYS A 61 10.25 10.21 2.11
CA LYS A 61 11.67 9.83 2.09
C LYS A 61 12.40 10.52 3.25
N ARG A 62 13.17 9.74 3.99
CA ARG A 62 14.02 10.15 5.11
C ARG A 62 15.44 9.67 4.88
N TRP A 63 16.39 10.50 5.28
CA TRP A 63 17.80 10.15 5.23
C TRP A 63 18.22 9.43 6.53
N PRO A 64 19.14 8.45 6.49
CA PRO A 64 19.67 7.78 5.29
C PRO A 64 18.74 6.63 4.88
N ASN A 65 18.45 6.55 3.58
CA ASN A 65 17.77 5.43 2.90
C ASN A 65 16.51 4.84 3.59
N ARG A 66 15.65 5.69 4.17
CA ARG A 66 14.42 5.26 4.84
C ARG A 66 13.18 5.85 4.17
N TYR A 67 12.11 5.07 4.07
CA TYR A 67 10.79 5.55 3.73
C TYR A 67 9.84 5.34 4.90
N ASP A 68 9.30 6.44 5.41
CA ASP A 68 8.17 6.39 6.34
C ASP A 68 6.90 6.32 5.46
N ILE A 69 6.19 5.19 5.50
CA ILE A 69 4.94 5.00 4.76
C ILE A 69 3.75 4.99 5.71
N ASN A 70 2.74 5.77 5.38
CA ASN A 70 1.42 5.72 5.98
C ASN A 70 0.45 5.07 4.99
N VAL A 71 -0.08 3.92 5.38
CA VAL A 71 -1.00 3.11 4.57
C VAL A 71 -2.41 3.48 4.98
N LYS A 72 -3.26 3.77 3.99
CA LYS A 72 -4.67 4.02 4.24
C LYS A 72 -5.50 2.85 3.74
N GLU A 73 -6.24 2.27 4.67
CA GLU A 73 -7.09 1.11 4.41
C GLU A 73 -8.56 1.40 4.65
N HIS A 74 -9.39 0.78 3.81
CA HIS A 74 -10.82 0.76 3.99
C HIS A 74 -11.17 0.12 5.34
N GLN A 75 -12.10 0.73 6.07
CA GLN A 75 -12.60 0.18 7.32
C GLN A 75 -13.88 -0.63 7.04
N PRO A 76 -13.94 -1.91 7.45
CA PRO A 76 -15.16 -2.69 7.34
C PRO A 76 -16.22 -2.13 8.28
N ILE A 77 -17.45 -1.99 7.79
CA ILE A 77 -18.61 -1.61 8.60
C ILE A 77 -19.56 -2.79 8.82
N ALA A 78 -19.61 -3.73 7.87
CA ALA A 78 -20.45 -4.91 7.94
C ALA A 78 -19.91 -6.03 7.05
N LYS A 79 -20.27 -7.26 7.37
CA LYS A 79 -20.11 -8.40 6.46
C LYS A 79 -21.26 -8.38 5.45
N TRP A 80 -20.96 -8.53 4.17
CA TRP A 80 -21.94 -8.60 3.08
C TRP A 80 -21.98 -10.02 2.49
N GLY A 81 -22.97 -10.80 2.92
CA GLY A 81 -23.06 -12.22 2.57
C GLY A 81 -21.96 -13.04 3.25
N GLU A 82 -21.46 -14.08 2.58
CA GLU A 82 -20.53 -15.03 3.20
C GLU A 82 -19.06 -14.63 3.09
N LYS A 83 -18.68 -13.93 2.02
CA LYS A 83 -17.27 -13.70 1.65
C LYS A 83 -16.88 -12.23 1.54
N ASN A 84 -17.84 -11.31 1.41
CA ASN A 84 -17.52 -9.92 1.18
C ASN A 84 -17.70 -9.09 2.46
N TYR A 85 -17.06 -7.92 2.46
CA TYR A 85 -17.23 -6.90 3.48
C TYR A 85 -17.61 -5.59 2.82
N LEU A 86 -18.60 -4.91 3.40
CA LEU A 86 -18.95 -3.54 3.05
C LEU A 86 -18.06 -2.59 3.85
N THR A 87 -17.41 -1.67 3.15
CA THR A 87 -16.54 -0.65 3.74
C THR A 87 -17.30 0.63 4.03
N HIS A 88 -16.73 1.51 4.87
CA HIS A 88 -17.31 2.83 5.17
C HIS A 88 -17.44 3.72 3.92
N SER A 89 -16.67 3.47 2.87
CA SER A 89 -16.76 4.18 1.59
C SER A 89 -17.74 3.55 0.60
N GLY A 90 -18.49 2.51 1.00
CA GLY A 90 -19.46 1.81 0.16
C GLY A 90 -18.84 0.79 -0.81
N MET A 91 -17.57 0.45 -0.64
CA MET A 91 -16.91 -0.58 -1.47
C MET A 91 -17.16 -1.98 -0.91
N LEU A 92 -17.21 -2.97 -1.80
CA LEU A 92 -17.20 -4.39 -1.45
C LEU A 92 -15.81 -4.97 -1.67
N ILE A 93 -15.25 -5.60 -0.64
CA ILE A 93 -13.93 -6.27 -0.67
C ILE A 93 -14.12 -7.72 -0.26
N ASN A 94 -13.40 -8.65 -0.91
CA ASN A 94 -13.48 -10.10 -0.66
C ASN A 94 -12.15 -10.70 -0.18
#